data_AF-A0A7Y5GN89-F1
#
_entry.id   AF-A0A7Y5GN89-F1
#
_cell.length_a   1.000
_cell.length_b   1.000
_cell.length_c   1.000
_cell.angle_alpha   90.00
_cell.angle_beta   90.00
_cell.angle_gamma   90.00
#
_symmetry.space_group_name_H-M   'P 1'
#
loop_
_entity.id
_entity.type
_entity.pdbx_description
1 polymer ?
#
loop_
_entity_poly.entity_id
_entity_poly.type
_entity_poly.pdbx_seq_one_letter_code
_entity_poly.pdbx_strand_id
1 'polypeptide(L)'
;MNLTEVVKTHRQNVIEDSLAELSRSSLKHYSGNPEDVNRERLTALFDKSLECLELRNLVPMTLFAESIAKKRFGEGYLLQEVQTAFNVLEEVLWQLIIEKVQPPDYPEALGLISSVMGAGKQSLAVEYVALVTGSPAKKDKDITQLFHGT
;
A
#
# COMPACT_ATOMS: atom_id res chain seq x y z
N MET A 1 10.76 7.59 -19.72
CA MET A 1 10.20 8.59 -18.77
C MET A 1 10.43 8.04 -17.38
N ASN A 2 10.89 8.83 -16.42
CA ASN A 2 11.18 8.33 -15.07
C ASN A 2 9.85 8.02 -14.34
N LEU A 3 9.67 6.79 -13.83
CA LEU A 3 8.45 6.38 -13.11
C LEU A 3 8.07 7.39 -12.01
N THR A 4 9.04 7.87 -11.24
CA THR A 4 8.81 8.84 -10.17
C THR A 4 8.17 10.12 -10.69
N GLU A 5 8.62 10.62 -11.86
CA GLU A 5 8.05 11.81 -12.49
C GLU A 5 6.61 11.55 -12.97
N VAL A 6 6.33 10.37 -13.53
CA VAL A 6 4.98 9.97 -13.94
C VAL A 6 4.04 9.98 -12.75
N VAL A 7 4.40 9.25 -11.69
CA VAL A 7 3.59 9.12 -10.47
C VAL A 7 3.34 10.50 -9.86
N LYS A 8 4.39 11.33 -9.73
CA LYS A 8 4.29 12.68 -9.18
C LYS A 8 3.38 13.59 -10.02
N THR A 9 3.51 13.55 -11.35
CA THR A 9 2.71 14.38 -12.27
C THR A 9 1.23 14.01 -12.20
N HIS A 10 0.91 12.73 -12.01
CA HIS A 10 -0.46 12.22 -11.98
C HIS A 10 -1.03 12.05 -10.56
N ARG A 11 -0.39 12.63 -9.55
CA ARG A 11 -0.78 12.51 -8.14
C ARG A 11 -2.27 12.72 -7.90
N GLN A 12 -2.83 13.82 -8.41
CA GLN A 12 -4.25 14.12 -8.15
C GLN A 12 -5.16 13.04 -8.70
N ASN A 13 -4.95 12.63 -9.95
CA ASN A 13 -5.78 11.60 -10.59
C ASN A 13 -5.71 10.28 -9.83
N VAL A 14 -4.50 9.85 -9.44
CA VAL A 14 -4.33 8.61 -8.66
C VAL A 14 -5.11 8.66 -7.35
N ILE A 15 -5.11 9.80 -6.65
CA ILE A 15 -5.87 9.94 -5.41
C ILE A 15 -7.38 9.92 -5.65
N GLU A 16 -7.89 10.62 -6.68
CA GLU A 16 -9.33 10.61 -7.00
C GLU A 16 -9.80 9.21 -7.41
N ASP A 17 -9.05 8.54 -8.29
CA ASP A 17 -9.41 7.20 -8.79
C ASP A 17 -9.38 6.18 -7.65
N SER A 18 -8.36 6.25 -6.79
CA SER A 18 -8.27 5.40 -5.60
C SER A 18 -9.42 5.66 -4.63
N LEU A 19 -9.84 6.90 -4.46
CA LEU A 19 -10.95 7.25 -3.59
C LEU A 19 -12.28 6.71 -4.14
N ALA A 20 -12.49 6.81 -5.45
CA ALA A 20 -13.65 6.24 -6.12
C ALA A 20 -13.71 4.71 -5.96
N GLU A 21 -12.59 4.01 -6.13
CA GLU A 21 -12.52 2.56 -5.93
C GLU A 21 -12.68 2.13 -4.46
N LEU A 22 -12.08 2.88 -3.53
CA LEU A 22 -12.25 2.64 -2.10
C LEU A 22 -13.71 2.80 -1.67
N SER A 23 -14.42 3.80 -2.21
CA SER A 23 -15.84 4.02 -1.93
C SER A 23 -16.71 2.83 -2.37
N ARG A 24 -16.39 2.20 -3.52
CA ARG A 24 -17.11 1.03 -4.05
C ARG A 24 -16.87 -0.23 -3.22
N SER A 25 -15.73 -0.33 -2.56
CA SER A 25 -15.35 -1.47 -1.72
C SER A 25 -16.22 -1.64 -0.47
N SER A 26 -17.05 -0.64 -0.13
CA SER A 26 -18.10 -0.71 0.90
C SER A 26 -17.60 -1.19 2.28
N LEU A 27 -16.36 -0.84 2.64
CA LEU A 27 -15.74 -1.24 3.90
C LEU A 27 -16.35 -0.47 5.06
N LYS A 28 -16.76 -1.17 6.12
CA LYS A 28 -17.52 -0.61 7.26
C LYS A 28 -16.97 0.74 7.74
N HIS A 29 -15.68 0.81 8.07
CA HIS A 29 -15.12 2.02 8.64
C HIS A 29 -14.80 3.07 7.59
N TYR A 30 -14.35 2.69 6.39
CA TYR A 30 -14.04 3.65 5.33
C TYR A 30 -15.31 4.28 4.76
N SER A 31 -16.39 3.51 4.55
CA SER A 31 -17.69 4.04 4.15
C SER A 31 -18.34 4.93 5.21
N GLY A 32 -18.01 4.73 6.49
CA GLY A 32 -18.51 5.54 7.60
C GLY A 32 -17.77 6.86 7.83
N ASN A 33 -16.61 7.06 7.21
CA ASN A 33 -15.84 8.30 7.37
C ASN A 33 -16.24 9.34 6.31
N PRO A 34 -16.08 10.65 6.61
CA PRO A 34 -16.12 11.68 5.59
C PRO A 34 -15.10 11.41 4.47
N GLU A 35 -15.47 11.74 3.24
CA GLU A 35 -14.64 11.51 2.05
C GLU A 35 -13.24 12.15 2.21
N ASP A 36 -13.17 13.38 2.72
CA ASP A 36 -11.91 14.10 2.95
C ASP A 36 -10.94 13.34 3.87
N VAL A 37 -11.47 12.61 4.85
CA VAL A 37 -10.64 11.78 5.75
C VAL A 37 -10.04 10.60 5.00
N ASN A 38 -10.80 9.97 4.09
CA ASN A 38 -10.29 8.88 3.26
C ASN A 38 -9.29 9.39 2.22
N ARG A 39 -9.55 10.56 1.65
CA ARG A 39 -8.65 11.28 0.75
C ARG A 39 -7.31 11.58 1.41
N GLU A 40 -7.30 12.11 2.62
CA GLU A 40 -6.07 12.36 3.40
C GLU A 40 -5.27 11.08 3.64
N ARG A 41 -5.96 9.97 3.95
CA ARG A 41 -5.31 8.66 4.19
C ARG A 41 -4.67 8.09 2.93
N LEU A 42 -5.38 8.12 1.81
CA LEU A 42 -4.85 7.70 0.51
C LEU A 42 -3.70 8.60 0.08
N THR A 43 -3.81 9.89 0.34
CA THR A 43 -2.75 10.88 0.09
C THR A 43 -1.48 10.54 0.87
N ALA A 44 -1.60 10.26 2.17
CA ALA A 44 -0.47 9.88 2.99
C ALA A 44 0.19 8.57 2.52
N LEU A 45 -0.62 7.57 2.13
CA LEU A 45 -0.10 6.32 1.59
C LEU A 45 0.63 6.53 0.26
N PHE A 46 0.05 7.32 -0.65
CA PHE A 46 0.68 7.70 -1.92
C PHE A 46 2.01 8.43 -1.71
N ASP A 47 2.03 9.42 -0.82
CA ASP A 47 3.24 10.21 -0.56
C ASP A 47 4.36 9.32 -0.01
N LYS A 48 4.03 8.32 0.81
CA LYS A 48 5.00 7.30 1.28
C LYS A 48 5.48 6.39 0.17
N SER A 49 4.62 6.02 -0.76
CA SER A 49 5.04 5.27 -1.95
C SER A 49 6.01 6.07 -2.81
N LEU A 50 5.72 7.36 -3.05
CA LEU A 50 6.58 8.25 -3.82
C LEU A 50 7.93 8.45 -3.14
N GLU A 51 7.94 8.65 -1.81
CA GLU A 51 9.17 8.76 -1.02
C GLU A 51 10.05 7.51 -1.16
N CYS A 52 9.46 6.31 -1.14
CA CYS A 52 10.19 5.06 -1.35
C CYS A 52 10.82 4.96 -2.75
N LEU A 53 10.12 5.42 -3.79
CA LEU A 53 10.63 5.45 -5.16
C LEU A 53 11.79 6.45 -5.30
N GLU A 54 11.65 7.66 -4.74
CA GLU A 54 12.66 8.71 -4.77
C GLU A 54 13.94 8.27 -4.03
N LEU A 55 13.80 7.65 -2.86
CA LEU A 55 14.92 7.21 -2.04
C LEU A 55 15.48 5.83 -2.42
N ARG A 56 14.80 5.09 -3.31
CA ARG A 56 15.08 3.67 -3.61
C ARG A 56 15.19 2.82 -2.33
N ASN A 57 14.30 3.08 -1.37
CA ASN A 57 14.33 2.48 -0.04
C ASN A 57 12.91 2.17 0.44
N LEU A 58 12.68 0.95 0.94
CA LEU A 58 11.36 0.48 1.41
C LEU A 58 11.06 0.85 2.87
N VAL A 59 12.06 1.27 3.64
CA VAL A 59 11.94 1.60 5.08
C VAL A 59 10.84 2.63 5.38
N PRO A 60 10.66 3.73 4.61
CA PRO A 60 9.57 4.67 4.87
C PRO A 60 8.17 4.02 4.83
N MET A 61 7.94 3.11 3.89
CA MET A 61 6.66 2.40 3.75
C MET A 61 6.43 1.41 4.89
N THR A 62 7.46 0.65 5.30
CA THR A 62 7.31 -0.31 6.41
C THR A 62 7.00 0.40 7.73
N LEU A 63 7.73 1.47 8.06
CA LEU A 63 7.48 2.25 9.28
C LEU A 63 6.10 2.92 9.26
N PHE A 64 5.67 3.42 8.11
CA PHE A 64 4.32 3.96 7.93
C PHE A 64 3.25 2.88 8.15
N ALA A 65 3.42 1.70 7.55
CA ALA A 65 2.48 0.59 7.69
C ALA A 65 2.36 0.10 9.14
N GLU A 66 3.46 -0.02 9.89
CA GLU A 66 3.44 -0.37 11.33
C GLU A 66 2.66 0.66 12.15
N SER A 67 2.88 1.95 11.88
CA SER A 67 2.15 3.04 12.56
C SER A 67 0.66 2.99 12.27
N ILE A 68 0.29 2.81 10.99
CA ILE A 68 -1.11 2.66 10.57
C ILE A 68 -1.74 1.42 11.19
N ALA A 69 -1.01 0.30 11.28
CA ALA A 69 -1.49 -0.92 11.90
C ALA A 69 -1.94 -0.68 13.34
N LYS A 70 -1.06 -0.09 14.16
CA LYS A 70 -1.32 0.24 15.57
C LYS A 70 -2.53 1.16 15.73
N LYS A 71 -2.58 2.22 14.92
CA LYS A 71 -3.66 3.20 14.96
C LYS A 71 -5.00 2.55 14.60
N ARG A 72 -5.06 1.85 13.47
CA ARG A 72 -6.31 1.28 12.93
C ARG A 72 -6.80 0.10 13.75
N PHE A 73 -5.89 -0.73 14.27
CA PHE A 73 -6.24 -1.78 15.22
C PHE A 73 -6.89 -1.19 16.49
N GLY A 74 -6.29 -0.14 17.07
CA GLY A 74 -6.85 0.56 18.24
C GLY A 74 -8.21 1.23 17.98
N GLU A 75 -8.48 1.61 16.72
CA GLU A 75 -9.76 2.16 16.27
C GLU A 75 -10.78 1.07 15.86
N GLY A 76 -10.41 -0.22 15.93
CA GLY A 76 -11.31 -1.34 15.64
C GLY A 76 -11.43 -1.74 14.16
N TYR A 77 -10.55 -1.24 13.29
CA TYR A 77 -10.51 -1.66 11.88
C TYR A 77 -10.02 -3.10 11.77
N LEU A 78 -10.61 -3.85 10.84
CA LEU A 78 -10.10 -5.16 10.48
C LEU A 78 -8.88 -5.03 9.55
N LEU A 79 -7.94 -5.98 9.64
CA LEU A 79 -6.77 -6.05 8.74
C LEU A 79 -7.18 -5.97 7.27
N GLN A 80 -8.24 -6.68 6.89
CA GLN A 80 -8.77 -6.68 5.53
C GLN A 80 -9.14 -5.26 5.08
N GLU A 81 -9.81 -4.47 5.92
CA GLU A 81 -10.21 -3.10 5.53
C GLU A 81 -9.00 -2.22 5.23
N VAL A 82 -7.96 -2.32 6.06
CA VAL A 82 -6.74 -1.53 5.86
C VAL A 82 -5.96 -2.03 4.65
N GLN A 83 -5.84 -3.35 4.45
CA GLN A 83 -5.19 -3.90 3.24
C GLN A 83 -5.93 -3.52 1.96
N THR A 84 -7.25 -3.45 1.96
CA THR A 84 -8.01 -3.01 0.78
C THR A 84 -7.61 -1.60 0.35
N ALA A 85 -7.35 -0.68 1.28
CA ALA A 85 -6.86 0.66 0.93
C ALA A 85 -5.48 0.63 0.24
N PHE A 86 -4.60 -0.32 0.60
CA PHE A 86 -3.33 -0.52 -0.10
C PHE A 86 -3.54 -1.11 -1.50
N ASN A 87 -4.39 -2.13 -1.62
CA ASN A 87 -4.67 -2.77 -2.90
C ASN A 87 -5.28 -1.79 -3.91
N VAL A 88 -6.26 -0.99 -3.47
CA VAL A 88 -6.89 0.02 -4.33
C VAL A 88 -5.85 1.00 -4.89
N LEU A 89 -4.97 1.54 -4.04
CA LEU A 89 -3.94 2.46 -4.52
C LEU A 89 -2.93 1.77 -5.45
N GLU A 90 -2.57 0.52 -5.16
CA GLU A 90 -1.67 -0.28 -6.00
C GLU A 90 -2.26 -0.54 -7.39
N GLU A 91 -3.54 -0.92 -7.45
CA GLU A 91 -4.27 -1.16 -8.71
C GLU A 91 -4.32 0.10 -9.57
N VAL A 92 -4.66 1.24 -8.99
CA VAL A 92 -4.67 2.53 -9.70
C VAL A 92 -3.27 2.91 -10.20
N LEU A 93 -2.22 2.68 -9.42
CA LEU A 93 -0.85 2.92 -9.84
C LEU A 93 -0.41 1.98 -10.97
N TRP A 94 -0.84 0.72 -10.97
CA TRP A 94 -0.60 -0.19 -12.09
C TRP A 94 -1.29 0.31 -13.37
N GLN A 95 -2.55 0.75 -13.29
CA GLN A 95 -3.23 1.32 -14.46
C GLN A 95 -2.49 2.54 -15.00
N LEU A 96 -2.06 3.45 -14.12
CA LEU A 96 -1.24 4.60 -14.51
C LEU A 96 0.04 4.18 -15.23
N ILE A 97 0.74 3.15 -14.73
CA ILE A 97 1.96 2.63 -15.37
C ILE A 97 1.64 2.13 -16.78
N ILE A 98 0.62 1.30 -16.93
CA ILE A 98 0.23 0.77 -18.24
C ILE A 98 -0.12 1.89 -19.21
N GLU A 99 -0.80 2.95 -18.76
CA GLU A 99 -1.19 4.07 -19.60
C GLU A 99 -0.05 5.01 -20.01
N LYS A 100 0.92 5.25 -19.12
CA LYS A 100 1.89 6.35 -19.28
C LYS A 100 3.33 5.89 -19.52
N VAL A 101 3.66 4.67 -19.14
CA VAL A 101 5.01 4.11 -19.30
C VAL A 101 5.10 3.32 -20.61
N GLN A 102 6.28 3.23 -21.20
CA GLN A 102 6.49 2.45 -22.42
C GLN A 102 6.58 0.95 -22.08
N PRO A 103 6.06 0.04 -22.93
CA PRO A 103 6.05 -1.39 -22.62
C PRO A 103 7.39 -2.03 -22.22
N PRO A 104 8.54 -1.66 -22.83
CA PRO A 104 9.84 -2.18 -22.39
C PRO A 104 10.20 -1.86 -20.94
N ASP A 105 9.64 -0.79 -20.38
CA ASP A 105 9.92 -0.32 -19.02
C ASP A 105 8.91 -0.89 -17.99
N TYR A 106 7.85 -1.59 -18.43
CA TYR A 106 6.83 -2.17 -17.53
C TYR A 106 7.40 -3.10 -16.46
N PRO A 107 8.32 -4.04 -16.76
CA PRO A 107 8.82 -4.96 -15.74
C PRO A 107 9.48 -4.23 -14.56
N GLU A 108 10.26 -3.19 -14.84
CA GLU A 108 10.86 -2.36 -13.80
C GLU A 108 9.79 -1.56 -13.07
N ALA A 109 8.92 -0.86 -13.80
CA ALA A 109 7.95 0.05 -13.21
C ALA A 109 6.95 -0.66 -12.29
N LEU A 110 6.37 -1.77 -12.77
CA LEU A 110 5.46 -2.61 -11.99
C LEU A 110 6.21 -3.26 -10.83
N GLY A 111 7.44 -3.76 -11.06
CA GLY A 111 8.26 -4.37 -10.02
C GLY A 111 8.54 -3.40 -8.86
N LEU A 112 8.82 -2.14 -9.14
CA LEU A 112 9.06 -1.12 -8.12
C LEU A 112 7.81 -0.83 -7.27
N ILE A 113 6.66 -0.56 -7.91
CA ILE A 113 5.41 -0.29 -7.19
C ILE A 113 4.98 -1.50 -6.37
N SER A 114 5.00 -2.70 -6.95
CA SER A 114 4.61 -3.92 -6.25
C SER A 114 5.54 -4.23 -5.08
N SER A 115 6.82 -3.87 -5.17
CA SER A 115 7.77 -4.03 -4.05
C SER A 115 7.45 -3.08 -2.90
N VAL A 116 7.15 -1.82 -3.21
CA VAL A 116 6.77 -0.80 -2.21
C VAL A 116 5.48 -1.20 -1.51
N MET A 117 4.42 -1.49 -2.27
CA MET A 117 3.12 -1.88 -1.73
C MET A 117 3.19 -3.23 -0.99
N GLY A 118 3.95 -4.19 -1.54
CA GLY A 118 4.20 -5.49 -0.90
C GLY A 118 4.85 -5.35 0.48
N ALA A 119 5.90 -4.53 0.60
CA ALA A 119 6.56 -4.26 1.87
C ALA A 119 5.61 -3.64 2.91
N GLY A 120 4.78 -2.68 2.49
CA GLY A 120 3.75 -2.08 3.34
C GLY A 120 2.70 -3.10 3.81
N LYS A 121 2.14 -3.91 2.89
CA LYS A 121 1.14 -4.93 3.21
C LYS A 121 1.69 -6.02 4.13
N GLN A 122 2.93 -6.48 3.90
CA GLN A 122 3.58 -7.45 4.76
C GLN A 122 3.80 -6.90 6.17
N SER A 123 4.33 -5.68 6.27
CA SER A 123 4.57 -5.00 7.54
C SER A 123 3.26 -4.79 8.32
N LEU A 124 2.19 -4.34 7.63
CA LEU A 124 0.84 -4.23 8.19
C LEU A 124 0.34 -5.57 8.75
N ALA A 125 0.46 -6.66 8.00
CA ALA A 125 0.00 -7.98 8.43
C ALA A 125 0.77 -8.51 9.65
N VAL A 126 2.10 -8.38 9.62
CA VAL A 126 2.99 -8.78 10.74
C VAL A 126 2.62 -8.02 12.01
N GLU A 127 2.40 -6.71 11.92
CA GLU A 127 2.06 -5.88 13.08
C GLU A 127 0.65 -6.20 13.61
N TYR A 128 -0.35 -6.43 12.74
CA TYR A 128 -1.67 -6.88 13.19
C TYR A 128 -1.61 -8.22 13.94
N VAL A 129 -0.83 -9.19 13.46
CA VAL A 129 -0.63 -10.46 14.16
C VAL A 129 0.04 -10.24 15.53
N ALA A 130 1.03 -9.35 15.60
CA ALA A 130 1.68 -9.04 16.86
C ALA A 130 0.72 -8.42 17.88
N LEU A 131 -0.14 -7.49 17.42
CA LEU A 131 -1.16 -6.85 18.25
C LEU A 131 -2.22 -7.83 18.76
N VAL A 132 -2.67 -8.76 17.91
CA VAL A 132 -3.65 -9.80 18.29
C VAL A 132 -3.06 -10.81 19.28
N THR A 133 -1.80 -11.22 19.08
CA THR A 133 -1.16 -12.26 19.88
C THR A 133 -0.50 -11.73 21.17
N GLY A 134 -0.36 -10.40 21.30
CA GLY A 134 0.35 -9.77 22.41
C GLY A 134 1.84 -10.12 22.46
N SER A 135 2.42 -10.59 21.36
CA SER A 135 3.81 -11.00 21.24
C SER A 135 4.35 -10.60 19.88
N PRO A 136 5.66 -10.31 19.73
CA PRO A 136 6.24 -10.05 18.43
C PRO A 136 5.95 -11.22 17.48
N ALA A 137 5.42 -10.91 16.30
CA ALA A 137 5.30 -11.90 15.24
C ALA A 137 6.71 -12.45 14.91
N LYS A 138 6.81 -13.79 14.76
CA LYS A 138 8.08 -14.43 14.40
C LYS A 138 8.56 -13.84 13.08
N LYS A 139 9.75 -13.23 13.09
CA LYS A 139 10.37 -12.68 11.87
C LYS A 139 10.70 -13.80 10.89
N ASP A 140 10.45 -13.50 9.62
CA ASP A 140 10.85 -14.16 8.38
C ASP A 140 11.35 -15.61 8.50
N LYS A 141 10.50 -16.53 8.05
CA LYS A 141 11.01 -17.64 7.26
C LYS A 141 11.26 -17.11 5.86
N ASP A 142 12.39 -17.46 5.27
CA ASP A 142 12.56 -17.34 3.83
C ASP A 142 11.37 -18.03 3.15
N ILE A 143 10.46 -17.23 2.61
CA ILE A 143 9.20 -17.73 2.07
C ILE A 143 9.44 -18.65 0.88
N THR A 144 10.58 -18.51 0.19
CA THR A 144 10.95 -19.41 -0.91
C THR A 144 11.12 -20.85 -0.42
N GLN A 145 11.58 -21.04 0.82
CA GLN A 145 11.67 -22.35 1.47
C GLN A 145 10.30 -22.99 1.72
N LEU A 146 9.23 -22.19 1.79
CA LEU A 146 7.86 -22.73 1.90
C LEU A 146 7.35 -23.28 0.56
N PHE A 147 7.93 -22.87 -0.57
CA PHE A 147 7.55 -23.29 -1.92
C PHE A 147 8.44 -24.40 -2.49
N HIS A 148 9.53 -24.76 -1.81
CA HIS A 148 10.42 -25.85 -2.25
C HIS A 148 9.83 -27.26 -2.07
N GLY A 149 8.60 -27.39 -1.55
CA GLY A 149 7.94 -28.67 -1.33
C GLY A 149 8.57 -29.44 -0.17
N THR A 150 7.75 -30.12 0.63
CA THR A 150 8.21 -31.13 1.60
C THR A 150 8.29 -32.49 0.96
#